data_AF-A0A382G1G3-F1
#
_entry.id   AF-A0A382G1G3-F1
#
_cell.length_a   1.000
_cell.length_b   1.000
_cell.length_c   1.000
_cell.angle_alpha   90.00
_cell.angle_beta   90.00
_cell.angle_gamma   90.00
#
_symmetry.space_group_name_H-M   'P 1'
#
loop_
_entity.id
_entity.type
_entity.pdbx_description
1 polymer ?
#
loop_
_entity_poly.entity_id
_entity_poly.type
_entity_poly.pdbx_seq_one_letter_code
_entity_poly.pdbx_strand_id
1 'polypeptide(L)' 'MAHKKAGGSSRNGRDSAGRRLGVKKFGGEIVISGNIIVRQRGTKFHP' A
#
# COMPACT_ATOMS: atom_id res chain seq x y z
N MET A 1 -31.00 -26.00 29.20
CA MET A 1 -30.33 -25.49 27.99
C MET A 1 -30.86 -24.08 27.73
N ALA A 2 -30.06 -23.06 28.02
CA ALA A 2 -30.55 -21.69 27.95
C ALA A 2 -29.43 -20.70 27.58
N HIS A 3 -29.85 -19.75 26.73
CA HIS A 3 -29.30 -18.45 26.39
C HIS A 3 -28.17 -18.35 25.34
N LYS A 4 -28.65 -17.96 24.14
CA LYS A 4 -28.03 -17.20 23.03
C LYS A 4 -26.54 -17.45 22.77
N LYS A 5 -26.26 -18.02 21.59
CA LYS A 5 -24.98 -17.90 20.89
C LYS A 5 -24.63 -16.41 20.82
N ALA A 6 -23.71 -15.94 21.65
CA ALA A 6 -23.20 -14.58 21.58
C ALA A 6 -22.51 -14.43 20.21
N GLY A 7 -23.21 -13.84 19.25
CA GLY A 7 -22.64 -13.48 17.95
C GLY A 7 -21.61 -12.39 18.17
N GLY A 8 -20.35 -12.78 18.40
CA GLY A 8 -19.23 -11.85 18.42
C GLY A 8 -19.07 -11.24 17.03
N SER A 9 -19.50 -9.98 16.88
CA SER A 9 -19.18 -9.19 15.69
C SER A 9 -17.67 -8.97 15.65
N SER A 10 -17.05 -9.21 14.49
CA SER A 10 -15.61 -9.00 14.30
C SER A 10 -15.25 -7.53 14.59
N ARG A 11 -14.36 -7.30 15.55
CA ARG A 11 -13.78 -5.96 15.85
C ARG A 11 -12.66 -5.57 14.88
N ASN A 12 -12.32 -6.45 13.94
CA ASN A 12 -11.20 -6.27 13.02
C ASN A 12 -11.75 -5.92 11.63
N GLY A 13 -11.77 -4.62 11.31
CA GLY A 13 -12.21 -4.08 10.02
C GLY A 13 -11.54 -2.77 9.62
N ARG A 14 -10.43 -2.41 10.27
CA ARG A 14 -9.67 -1.19 9.97
C ARG A 14 -8.50 -1.54 9.06
N ASP A 15 -8.48 -0.95 7.87
CA ASP A 15 -7.33 -0.96 6.97
C ASP A 15 -7.07 0.46 6.46
N SER A 16 -5.82 0.75 6.12
CA SER A 16 -5.43 2.01 5.49
C SER A 16 -5.51 1.88 3.98
N ALA A 17 -5.88 2.97 3.29
CA ALA A 17 -5.83 2.98 1.84
C ALA A 17 -4.41 2.71 1.31
N GLY A 18 -4.32 1.91 0.26
CA GLY A 18 -3.05 1.62 -0.41
C GLY A 18 -2.37 2.88 -0.95
N ARG A 19 -1.09 3.05 -0.61
CA ARG A 19 -0.29 4.25 -0.99
C ARG A 19 0.26 4.22 -2.43
N ARG A 20 0.00 3.14 -3.19
CA ARG A 20 0.44 2.95 -4.58
C ARG A 20 1.94 3.21 -4.78
N LEU A 21 2.74 2.69 -3.84
CA LEU A 21 4.21 2.70 -3.91
C LEU A 21 4.71 1.88 -5.11
N GLY A 22 6.01 1.91 -5.35
CA GLY A 22 6.68 1.13 -6.39
C GLY A 22 7.28 1.98 -7.50
N VAL A 23 7.89 1.28 -8.46
CA VAL A 23 8.51 1.84 -9.66
C VAL A 23 7.43 2.42 -10.57
N LYS A 24 7.72 3.58 -11.13
CA LYS A 24 6.84 4.33 -12.04
C LYS A 24 7.42 4.40 -13.45
N LYS A 25 8.74 4.30 -13.57
CA LYS A 25 9.49 4.21 -14.82
C LYS A 25 10.55 3.13 -14.71
N PHE A 26 10.50 2.15 -15.61
CA PHE A 26 11.48 1.08 -15.67
C PHE A 26 12.68 1.46 -16.55
N GLY A 27 13.73 0.64 -16.52
CA GLY A 27 14.93 0.87 -17.34
C GLY A 27 14.60 0.85 -18.84
N GLY A 28 15.09 1.85 -19.57
CA GLY A 28 14.84 2.00 -21.01
C GLY A 28 13.59 2.80 -21.37
N GLU A 29 12.79 3.23 -20.39
CA GLU A 29 11.68 4.16 -20.65
C GLU A 29 12.18 5.60 -20.83
N ILE A 30 11.58 6.31 -21.79
CA ILE A 30 11.84 7.74 -21.98
C ILE A 30 11.25 8.53 -20.80
N VAL A 31 12.06 9.42 -20.23
CA VAL A 31 11.68 10.32 -19.14
C VAL A 31 11.98 11.76 -19.51
N ILE A 32 11.12 12.66 -19.05
CA ILE A 32 11.36 14.10 -19.06
C ILE A 32 11.77 14.54 -17.64
N SER A 33 12.38 15.72 -17.54
CA SER A 33 12.68 16.33 -16.24
C SER A 33 11.41 16.47 -15.40
N GLY A 34 11.49 16.09 -14.12
CA GLY A 34 10.35 16.10 -13.19
C GLY A 34 9.53 14.81 -13.13
N ASN A 35 9.79 13.82 -13.99
CA ASN A 35 9.14 12.52 -13.88
C ASN A 35 9.56 11.78 -12.60
N ILE A 36 8.60 11.13 -11.94
CA ILE A 36 8.87 10.26 -10.80
C ILE A 36 9.34 8.90 -11.34
N ILE A 37 10.49 8.41 -10.86
CA ILE A 37 11.02 7.09 -11.22
C ILE A 37 10.53 6.00 -10.24
N VAL A 38 10.55 6.30 -8.93
CA VAL A 38 10.08 5.36 -7.89
C VAL A 38 9.42 6.10 -6.73
N ARG A 39 8.36 5.52 -6.17
CA ARG A 39 7.75 5.98 -4.90
C ARG A 39 8.00 4.92 -3.83
N GLN A 40 8.80 5.23 -2.84
CA GLN A 40 9.23 4.27 -1.82
C GLN A 40 9.04 4.81 -0.39
N ARG A 41 9.12 3.90 0.58
CA ARG A 41 9.26 4.23 2.02
C ARG A 41 10.67 3.83 2.42
N GLY A 42 11.44 4.79 2.93
CA GLY A 42 12.89 4.63 3.07
C GLY A 42 13.61 4.65 1.72
N THR A 43 14.91 4.37 1.75
CA THR A 43 15.81 4.42 0.59
C THR A 43 16.16 3.02 0.11
N LYS A 44 15.23 2.36 -0.61
CA LYS A 44 15.51 1.05 -1.23
C LYS A 44 16.34 1.21 -2.51
N PHE A 45 15.99 2.21 -3.31
CA PHE A 45 16.81 2.71 -4.42
C PHE A 45 17.44 4.03 -3.99
N HIS A 46 18.75 4.14 -4.15
CA HIS A 46 19.47 5.39 -3.91
C HIS A 46 19.27 6.35 -5.09
N PRO A 47 19.17 7.66 -4.83
CA PRO A 47 19.02 8.68 -5.86
C PRO A 47 20.25 8.78 -6.76
#